data_AF-A0A1B6GAE2-F1
#
_entry.id   AF-A0A1B6GAE2-F1
#
_cell.length_a   1.000
_cell.length_b   1.000
_cell.length_c   1.000
_cell.angle_alpha   90.00
_cell.angle_beta   90.00
_cell.angle_gamma   90.00
#
_symmetry.space_group_name_H-M   'P 1'
#
loop_
_entity.id
_entity.type
_entity.pdbx_description
1 polymer ?
#
loop_
_entity_poly.entity_id
_entity_poly.type
_entity_poly.pdbx_seq_one_letter_code
_entity_poly.pdbx_strand_id
1 'polypeptide(L)'
;MKMEVKTLISWDTEFSADSVEWCPVDKFQHVLVCGTYQLVEGEGQLRTSRQGRLHLLAFVEEQVIERLESLDMPAVLDCKWAPEVVRGRVLLAVANAVGEVCLFRLTQNTESKIPRERLVKETKMVLPKREDSQELLALSLDWSAAGGDVKIAVSDSQGCISVLRLDDSGQLSSTSDR
;
A
#
# COMPACT_ATOMS: atom_id res chain seq x y z
N MET A 1 25.21 -25.70 10.10
CA MET A 1 25.39 -24.75 8.97
C MET A 1 24.75 -23.44 9.39
N LYS A 2 25.54 -22.36 9.51
CA LYS A 2 25.03 -21.04 9.92
C LYS A 2 24.50 -20.36 8.65
N MET A 3 23.21 -20.01 8.61
CA MET A 3 22.70 -19.15 7.55
C MET A 3 23.19 -17.73 7.84
N GLU A 4 23.98 -17.17 6.94
CA GLU A 4 24.38 -15.77 6.97
C GLU A 4 23.42 -14.98 6.09
N VAL A 5 22.80 -13.95 6.66
CA VAL A 5 22.01 -12.99 5.90
C VAL A 5 22.98 -11.95 5.34
N LYS A 6 23.05 -11.85 4.01
CA LYS A 6 23.87 -10.86 3.32
C LYS A 6 22.99 -9.68 2.92
N THR A 7 23.32 -8.48 3.42
CA THR A 7 22.73 -7.23 2.91
C THR A 7 23.22 -6.99 1.49
N LEU A 8 22.29 -6.90 0.53
CA LEU A 8 22.60 -6.66 -0.88
C LEU A 8 22.81 -5.18 -1.18
N ILE A 9 21.95 -4.33 -0.60
CA ILE A 9 21.94 -2.88 -0.76
C ILE A 9 21.40 -2.22 0.50
N SER A 10 21.80 -0.97 0.74
CA SER A 10 21.23 -0.11 1.77
C SER A 10 21.01 1.27 1.15
N TRP A 11 19.82 1.85 1.35
CA TRP A 11 19.56 3.25 1.08
C TRP A 11 18.74 3.83 2.23
N ASP A 12 18.80 5.15 2.39
CA ASP A 12 18.00 5.86 3.39
C ASP A 12 16.59 6.13 2.86
N THR A 13 15.58 5.51 3.47
CA THR A 13 14.15 5.72 3.16
C THR A 13 13.60 7.06 3.67
N GLU A 14 14.43 7.85 4.37
CA GLU A 14 14.12 9.14 5.04
C GLU A 14 13.16 9.00 6.24
N PHE A 15 12.23 8.05 6.17
CA PHE A 15 11.36 7.61 7.25
C PHE A 15 11.60 6.12 7.56
N SER A 16 11.14 5.64 8.71
CA SER A 16 11.33 4.23 9.09
C SER A 16 10.56 3.32 8.13
N ALA A 17 11.24 2.36 7.50
CA ALA A 17 10.58 1.34 6.67
C ALA A 17 9.76 0.40 7.59
N ASP A 18 8.47 0.25 7.29
CA ASP A 18 7.51 -0.44 8.16
C ASP A 18 6.87 -1.65 7.47
N SER A 19 6.57 -1.55 6.17
CA SER A 19 6.02 -2.64 5.36
C SER A 19 6.79 -2.81 4.06
N VAL A 20 6.97 -4.05 3.62
CA VAL A 20 7.56 -4.40 2.32
C VAL A 20 6.80 -5.54 1.68
N GLU A 21 6.61 -5.48 0.38
CA GLU A 21 5.83 -6.50 -0.33
C GLU A 21 6.21 -6.64 -1.81
N TRP A 22 6.44 -7.87 -2.24
CA TRP A 22 6.68 -8.23 -3.65
C TRP A 22 5.38 -8.34 -4.44
N CYS A 23 5.40 -7.88 -5.68
CA CYS A 23 4.28 -8.08 -6.59
C CYS A 23 4.21 -9.56 -7.02
N PRO A 24 3.11 -10.29 -6.78
CA PRO A 24 3.01 -11.70 -7.14
C PRO A 24 2.67 -11.91 -8.62
N VAL A 25 2.22 -10.86 -9.32
CA VAL A 25 1.70 -10.97 -10.68
C VAL A 25 2.82 -11.25 -11.68
N ASP A 26 2.59 -12.22 -12.58
CA ASP A 26 3.50 -12.57 -13.66
C ASP A 26 4.01 -11.34 -14.42
N LYS A 27 5.31 -11.37 -14.77
CA LYS A 27 6.10 -10.29 -15.38
C LYS A 27 6.43 -9.12 -14.45
N PHE A 28 5.76 -8.97 -13.31
CA PHE A 28 6.03 -7.91 -12.33
C PHE A 28 6.66 -8.41 -11.03
N GLN A 29 7.06 -9.67 -10.95
CA GLN A 29 7.71 -10.28 -9.77
C GLN A 29 9.06 -9.67 -9.37
N HIS A 30 9.63 -8.82 -10.24
CA HIS A 30 10.80 -8.01 -9.93
C HIS A 30 10.46 -6.72 -9.18
N VAL A 31 9.17 -6.34 -9.11
CA VAL A 31 8.69 -5.13 -8.46
C VAL A 31 8.33 -5.44 -7.01
N LEU A 32 8.68 -4.51 -6.12
CA LEU A 32 8.26 -4.51 -4.73
C LEU A 32 7.90 -3.09 -4.29
N VAL A 33 7.13 -3.00 -3.21
CA VAL A 33 6.86 -1.73 -2.53
C VAL A 33 7.46 -1.73 -1.14
N CYS A 34 7.79 -0.53 -0.66
CA CYS A 34 8.17 -0.27 0.72
C CYS A 34 7.33 0.89 1.24
N GLY A 35 6.46 0.61 2.22
CA GLY A 35 5.74 1.62 2.98
C GLY A 35 6.58 2.10 4.16
N THR A 36 6.51 3.39 4.46
CA THR A 36 7.23 3.99 5.58
C THR A 36 6.31 4.64 6.61
N TYR A 37 6.84 4.74 7.82
CA TYR A 37 6.18 5.30 8.99
C TYR A 37 7.13 6.26 9.72
N GLN A 38 6.65 7.46 10.00
CA GLN A 38 7.31 8.41 10.87
C GLN A 38 6.28 9.08 11.78
N LEU A 39 6.50 8.99 13.09
CA LEU A 39 5.78 9.81 14.05
C LEU A 39 6.43 11.19 14.10
N VAL A 40 5.65 12.22 13.82
CA VAL A 40 6.06 13.62 13.96
C VAL A 40 5.32 14.19 15.16
N GLU A 41 6.08 14.45 16.23
CA GLU A 41 5.56 15.12 17.41
C GLU A 41 5.26 16.58 17.06
N GLY A 42 4.05 17.04 17.41
CA GLY A 42 3.69 18.43 17.26
C GLY A 42 4.36 19.27 18.34
N GLU A 43 4.84 20.46 18.02
CA GLU A 43 5.27 21.43 19.03
C GLU A 43 4.03 21.99 19.77
N GLY A 44 3.97 21.86 21.09
CA GLY A 44 2.89 22.42 21.92
C GLY A 44 1.58 21.61 21.91
N GLN A 45 0.43 22.27 21.71
CA GLN A 45 -0.90 21.64 21.63
C GLN A 45 -1.20 20.99 20.25
N LEU A 46 -0.23 21.01 19.33
CA LEU A 46 -0.40 20.40 18.01
C LEU A 46 -0.40 18.87 18.13
N ARG A 47 -1.37 18.22 17.48
CA ARG A 47 -1.50 16.76 17.49
C ARG A 47 -0.30 16.11 16.82
N THR A 48 0.12 14.97 17.36
CA THR A 48 1.08 14.08 16.69
C THR A 48 0.55 13.69 15.32
N SER A 49 1.37 13.78 14.28
CA SER A 49 1.02 13.34 12.93
C SER A 49 1.85 12.14 12.51
N ARG A 50 1.26 11.24 11.73
CA ARG A 50 1.93 10.05 11.20
C ARG A 50 2.17 10.24 9.71
N GLN A 51 3.40 10.63 9.37
CA GLN A 51 3.84 10.84 8.00
C GLN A 51 4.44 9.56 7.43
N GLY A 52 4.37 9.41 6.12
CA GLY A 52 5.07 8.33 5.45
C GLY A 52 5.14 8.51 3.96
N ARG A 53 5.55 7.43 3.32
CA ARG A 53 5.78 7.39 1.89
C ARG A 53 5.61 5.96 1.40
N LEU A 54 5.13 5.82 0.18
CA LEU A 54 5.16 4.56 -0.54
C LEU A 54 6.26 4.64 -1.61
N HIS A 55 7.26 3.77 -1.48
CA HIS A 55 8.30 3.61 -2.49
C HIS A 55 7.94 2.46 -3.42
N LEU A 56 7.94 2.72 -4.73
CA LEU A 56 7.94 1.68 -5.76
C LEU A 56 9.38 1.36 -6.13
N LEU A 57 9.74 0.09 -6.08
CA LEU A 57 11.09 -0.41 -6.25
C LEU A 57 11.12 -1.52 -7.30
N ALA A 58 12.23 -1.65 -8.00
CA ALA A 58 12.51 -2.77 -8.87
C ALA A 58 13.81 -3.45 -8.45
N PHE A 59 13.75 -4.76 -8.29
CA PHE A 59 14.92 -5.62 -8.15
C PHE A 59 15.39 -6.01 -9.55
N VAL A 60 16.47 -5.37 -9.99
CA VAL A 60 17.03 -5.58 -11.32
C VAL A 60 18.15 -6.63 -11.28
N GLU A 61 18.68 -6.96 -12.45
CA GLU A 61 19.83 -7.85 -12.56
C GLU A 61 21.01 -7.36 -11.69
N GLU A 62 21.90 -8.27 -11.29
CA GLU A 62 23.04 -7.99 -10.40
C GLU A 62 22.68 -7.64 -8.94
N GLN A 63 21.48 -7.99 -8.46
CA GLN A 63 21.06 -7.80 -7.05
C GLN A 63 20.94 -6.33 -6.64
N VAL A 64 20.72 -5.45 -7.61
CA VAL A 64 20.53 -4.01 -7.40
C VAL A 64 19.04 -3.72 -7.20
N ILE A 65 18.71 -2.89 -6.21
CA ILE A 65 17.36 -2.33 -6.07
C ILE A 65 17.39 -0.90 -6.60
N GLU A 66 16.57 -0.66 -7.62
CA GLU A 66 16.31 0.66 -8.16
C GLU A 66 15.01 1.22 -7.57
N ARG A 67 15.02 2.50 -7.18
CA ARG A 67 13.81 3.22 -6.79
C ARG A 67 13.16 3.84 -8.04
N LEU A 68 11.96 3.39 -8.35
CA LEU A 68 11.21 3.85 -9.52
C LEU A 68 10.37 5.09 -9.21
N GLU A 69 9.70 5.11 -8.06
CA GLU A 69 8.81 6.19 -7.65
C GLU A 69 8.75 6.31 -6.11
N SER A 70 8.41 7.51 -5.64
CA SER A 70 8.19 7.84 -4.23
C SER A 70 6.92 8.68 -4.14
N LEU A 71 5.94 8.24 -3.36
CA LEU A 71 4.66 8.93 -3.18
C LEU A 71 4.49 9.32 -1.72
N ASP A 72 4.53 10.62 -1.42
CA ASP A 72 4.24 11.11 -0.06
C ASP A 72 2.77 10.87 0.28
N MET A 73 2.53 10.30 1.47
CA MET A 73 1.19 9.99 1.96
C MET A 73 1.17 9.88 3.49
N PRO A 74 0.01 9.75 4.14
CA PRO A 74 -0.03 9.35 5.55
C PRO A 74 0.73 8.03 5.76
N ALA A 75 1.27 7.81 6.96
CA ALA A 75 2.09 6.63 7.23
C ALA A 75 1.42 5.33 6.76
N VAL A 76 2.19 4.50 6.06
CA VAL A 76 1.73 3.25 5.48
C VAL A 76 1.87 2.14 6.52
N LEU A 77 0.75 1.56 6.93
CA LEU A 77 0.70 0.55 7.99
C LEU A 77 0.63 -0.88 7.44
N ASP A 78 0.07 -1.04 6.25
CA ASP A 78 0.14 -2.28 5.48
C ASP A 78 -0.05 -1.98 3.99
N CYS A 79 0.55 -2.81 3.15
CA CYS A 79 0.35 -2.78 1.71
C CYS A 79 0.27 -4.21 1.18
N LYS A 80 -0.77 -4.46 0.35
CA LYS A 80 -0.94 -5.74 -0.34
C LYS A 80 -1.23 -5.61 -1.81
N TRP A 81 -0.43 -6.26 -2.64
CA TRP A 81 -0.71 -6.51 -4.04
C TRP A 81 -1.88 -7.48 -4.14
N ALA A 82 -2.77 -7.25 -5.10
CA ALA A 82 -3.73 -8.27 -5.47
C ALA A 82 -2.99 -9.54 -5.92
N PRO A 83 -3.45 -10.74 -5.54
CA PRO A 83 -2.75 -11.99 -5.83
C PRO A 83 -2.70 -12.31 -7.33
N GLU A 84 -3.54 -11.67 -8.13
CA GLU A 84 -3.66 -11.87 -9.57
C GLU A 84 -4.06 -10.57 -10.28
N VAL A 85 -4.13 -10.61 -11.62
CA VAL A 85 -4.62 -9.49 -12.42
C VAL A 85 -6.13 -9.33 -12.20
N VAL A 86 -6.51 -8.22 -11.57
CA VAL A 86 -7.91 -7.92 -11.26
C VAL A 86 -8.47 -7.00 -12.34
N ARG A 87 -9.46 -7.50 -13.11
CA ARG A 87 -10.12 -6.74 -14.19
C ARG A 87 -9.12 -6.09 -15.16
N GLY A 88 -8.10 -6.85 -15.57
CA GLY A 88 -7.05 -6.38 -16.47
C GLY A 88 -6.01 -5.44 -15.84
N ARG A 89 -6.00 -5.29 -14.51
CA ARG A 89 -5.12 -4.36 -13.78
C ARG A 89 -4.30 -5.11 -12.74
N VAL A 90 -3.03 -4.71 -12.60
CA VAL A 90 -2.18 -5.08 -11.45
C VAL A 90 -2.42 -4.05 -10.36
N LEU A 91 -3.01 -4.48 -9.25
CA LEU A 91 -3.51 -3.58 -8.22
C LEU A 91 -2.75 -3.75 -6.90
N LEU A 92 -2.58 -2.65 -6.20
CA LEU A 92 -2.00 -2.56 -4.86
C LEU A 92 -2.99 -1.84 -3.94
N ALA A 93 -3.33 -2.45 -2.81
CA ALA A 93 -4.08 -1.80 -1.75
C ALA A 93 -3.13 -1.36 -0.63
N VAL A 94 -3.39 -0.19 -0.06
CA VAL A 94 -2.58 0.40 1.01
C VAL A 94 -3.48 0.85 2.15
N ALA A 95 -3.23 0.34 3.35
CA ALA A 95 -3.83 0.79 4.60
C ALA A 95 -2.95 1.88 5.22
N ASN A 96 -3.54 3.02 5.60
CA ASN A 96 -2.77 4.15 6.12
C ASN A 96 -3.25 4.66 7.49
N ALA A 97 -2.39 5.50 8.07
CA ALA A 97 -2.54 6.05 9.41
C ALA A 97 -3.61 7.15 9.57
N VAL A 98 -4.42 7.42 8.54
CA VAL A 98 -5.62 8.27 8.66
C VAL A 98 -6.91 7.49 8.41
N GLY A 99 -6.84 6.17 8.42
CA GLY A 99 -8.02 5.31 8.30
C GLY A 99 -8.48 5.15 6.87
N GLU A 100 -7.60 5.35 5.88
CA GLU A 100 -7.92 5.14 4.48
C GLU A 100 -7.36 3.82 3.96
N VAL A 101 -8.13 3.18 3.08
CA VAL A 101 -7.64 2.18 2.12
C VAL A 101 -7.49 2.88 0.77
N CYS A 102 -6.27 3.00 0.27
CA CYS A 102 -5.96 3.54 -1.04
C CYS A 102 -5.71 2.41 -2.03
N LEU A 103 -6.25 2.52 -3.24
CA LEU A 103 -6.03 1.58 -4.31
C LEU A 103 -5.18 2.22 -5.42
N PHE A 104 -4.09 1.55 -5.78
CA PHE A 104 -3.19 1.95 -6.86
C PHE A 104 -3.16 0.89 -7.95
N ARG A 105 -2.95 1.34 -9.19
CA ARG A 105 -2.66 0.49 -10.34
C ARG A 105 -1.20 0.64 -10.73
N LEU A 106 -0.52 -0.49 -10.93
CA LEU A 106 0.79 -0.50 -11.59
C LEU A 106 0.60 -0.30 -13.10
N THR A 107 1.31 0.66 -13.65
CA THR A 107 1.31 1.00 -15.07
C THR A 107 2.72 1.31 -15.53
N GLN A 108 2.93 1.48 -16.83
CA GLN A 108 4.19 1.99 -17.35
C GLN A 108 4.09 3.49 -17.60
N ASN A 109 5.14 4.22 -17.25
CA ASN A 109 5.36 5.60 -17.65
C ASN A 109 5.83 5.60 -19.11
N THR A 110 4.98 6.12 -20.00
CA THR A 110 5.28 6.23 -21.44
C THR A 110 5.89 7.58 -21.82
N GLU A 111 6.02 8.52 -20.87
CA GLU A 111 6.61 9.84 -21.12
C GLU A 111 8.15 9.79 -21.09
N SER A 112 8.73 8.77 -20.46
CA SER A 112 10.17 8.52 -20.48
C SER A 112 10.60 7.75 -21.72
N LYS A 113 11.81 8.04 -22.23
CA LYS A 113 12.41 7.31 -23.36
C LYS A 113 12.54 5.80 -23.11
N ILE A 114 12.66 5.42 -21.84
CA ILE A 114 12.67 4.03 -21.37
C ILE A 114 11.41 3.85 -20.53
N PRO A 115 10.47 2.97 -20.92
CA PRO A 115 9.30 2.68 -20.11
C PRO A 115 9.71 2.20 -18.72
N ARG A 116 9.09 2.77 -17.69
CA ARG A 116 9.34 2.40 -16.29
C ARG A 116 8.03 2.24 -15.55
N GLU A 117 7.96 1.27 -14.65
CA GLU A 117 6.78 1.04 -13.84
C GLU A 117 6.52 2.25 -12.93
N ARG A 118 5.25 2.59 -12.73
CA ARG A 118 4.77 3.64 -11.83
C ARG A 118 3.42 3.26 -11.25
N LEU A 119 3.07 3.85 -10.13
CA LEU A 119 1.76 3.72 -9.49
C LEU A 119 0.86 4.88 -9.90
N VAL A 120 -0.39 4.56 -10.22
CA VAL A 120 -1.46 5.53 -10.42
C VAL A 120 -2.54 5.26 -9.39
N LYS A 121 -2.88 6.25 -8.57
CA LYS A 121 -3.97 6.14 -7.60
C LYS A 121 -5.31 6.06 -8.34
N GLU A 122 -6.05 4.99 -8.15
CA GLU A 122 -7.35 4.74 -8.79
C GLU A 122 -8.48 5.27 -7.92
N THR A 123 -8.48 4.92 -6.64
CA THR A 123 -9.52 5.32 -5.69
C THR A 123 -9.01 5.26 -4.25
N LYS A 124 -9.83 5.74 -3.31
CA LYS A 124 -9.62 5.56 -1.88
C LYS A 124 -10.96 5.45 -1.16
N MET A 125 -10.95 4.77 -0.02
CA MET A 125 -12.08 4.70 0.89
C MET A 125 -11.64 4.99 2.32
N VAL A 126 -12.39 5.86 3.00
CA VAL A 126 -12.19 6.12 4.44
C VAL A 126 -13.04 5.10 5.21
N LEU A 127 -12.43 4.44 6.19
CA LEU A 127 -13.12 3.49 7.06
C LEU A 127 -14.06 4.20 8.04
N PRO A 128 -15.14 3.53 8.49
CA PRO A 128 -16.09 4.12 9.42
C PRO A 128 -15.45 4.35 10.79
N LYS A 129 -15.40 5.61 11.21
CA LYS A 129 -14.93 6.02 12.54
C LYS A 129 -16.12 6.20 13.49
N ARG A 130 -16.01 5.73 14.75
CA ARG A 130 -17.00 6.00 15.79
C ARG A 130 -17.03 7.49 16.13
N GLU A 131 -18.20 8.02 16.46
CA GLU A 131 -18.41 9.45 16.69
C GLU A 131 -17.56 10.02 17.83
N ASP A 132 -17.26 9.20 18.84
CA ASP A 132 -16.44 9.56 20.00
C ASP A 132 -14.92 9.47 19.72
N SER A 133 -14.51 8.88 18.59
CA SER A 133 -13.10 8.72 18.27
C SER A 133 -12.51 9.93 17.55
N GLN A 134 -11.36 10.39 18.05
CA GLN A 134 -10.60 11.47 17.43
C GLN A 134 -9.84 10.98 16.18
N GLU A 135 -9.42 9.72 16.15
CA GLU A 135 -8.56 9.14 15.11
C GLU A 135 -9.04 7.75 14.68
N LEU A 136 -8.68 7.35 13.46
CA LEU A 136 -8.85 5.99 12.96
C LEU A 136 -7.61 5.63 12.16
N LEU A 137 -7.05 4.45 12.40
CA LEU A 137 -5.98 3.88 11.59
C LEU A 137 -6.53 2.67 10.85
N ALA A 138 -6.25 2.55 9.56
CA ALA A 138 -6.40 1.30 8.83
C ALA A 138 -5.10 0.52 9.04
N LEU A 139 -5.17 -0.66 9.67
CA LEU A 139 -3.99 -1.33 10.20
C LEU A 139 -3.43 -2.37 9.26
N SER A 140 -4.21 -3.39 8.92
CA SER A 140 -3.80 -4.45 8.00
C SER A 140 -4.93 -4.81 7.06
N LEU A 141 -4.61 -5.24 5.84
CA LEU A 141 -5.58 -5.61 4.83
C LEU A 141 -5.21 -6.91 4.11
N ASP A 142 -6.18 -7.57 3.50
CA ASP A 142 -5.94 -8.70 2.60
C ASP A 142 -7.03 -8.85 1.53
N TRP A 143 -6.66 -9.52 0.44
CA TRP A 143 -7.48 -9.64 -0.75
C TRP A 143 -8.27 -10.94 -0.80
N SER A 144 -9.51 -10.83 -1.29
CA SER A 144 -10.25 -11.96 -1.86
C SER A 144 -10.57 -11.60 -3.31
N ALA A 145 -9.71 -12.04 -4.23
CA ALA A 145 -9.81 -11.68 -5.66
C ALA A 145 -10.39 -12.80 -6.56
N ALA A 146 -10.53 -14.01 -6.02
CA ALA A 146 -10.99 -15.17 -6.78
C ALA A 146 -12.49 -15.08 -7.14
N GLY A 147 -12.84 -15.47 -8.36
CA GLY A 147 -14.24 -15.71 -8.75
C GLY A 147 -15.08 -14.46 -9.08
N GLY A 148 -14.44 -13.35 -9.46
CA GLY A 148 -15.11 -12.13 -9.98
C GLY A 148 -15.70 -11.20 -8.91
N ASP A 149 -15.88 -11.68 -7.68
CA ASP A 149 -16.30 -10.88 -6.54
C ASP A 149 -15.08 -10.42 -5.73
N VAL A 150 -14.51 -9.30 -6.16
CA VAL A 150 -13.26 -8.78 -5.59
C VAL A 150 -13.54 -8.00 -4.31
N LYS A 151 -12.92 -8.44 -3.22
CA LYS A 151 -13.04 -7.83 -1.89
C LYS A 151 -11.68 -7.59 -1.24
N ILE A 152 -11.66 -6.65 -0.31
CA ILE A 152 -10.54 -6.37 0.58
C ILE A 152 -11.08 -6.39 2.00
N ALA A 153 -10.56 -7.27 2.84
CA ALA A 153 -10.77 -7.20 4.28
C ALA A 153 -9.74 -6.24 4.87
N VAL A 154 -10.14 -5.41 5.84
CA VAL A 154 -9.24 -4.46 6.50
C VAL A 154 -9.59 -4.34 7.98
N SER A 155 -8.58 -4.42 8.83
CA SER A 155 -8.70 -4.17 10.28
C SER A 155 -8.40 -2.71 10.61
N ASP A 156 -8.98 -2.21 11.69
CA ASP A 156 -8.76 -0.84 12.14
C ASP A 156 -8.40 -0.72 13.63
N SER A 157 -7.93 0.47 14.04
CA SER A 157 -7.53 0.76 15.42
C SER A 157 -8.68 0.78 16.44
N GLN A 158 -9.94 0.62 16.01
CA GLN A 158 -11.10 0.48 16.89
C GLN A 158 -11.45 -1.00 17.13
N GLY A 159 -10.65 -1.92 16.59
CA GLY A 159 -10.86 -3.36 16.69
C GLY A 159 -11.93 -3.88 15.72
N CYS A 160 -12.34 -3.09 14.73
CA CYS A 160 -13.30 -3.52 13.72
C CYS A 160 -12.59 -4.15 12.52
N ILE A 161 -13.33 -5.01 11.80
CA ILE A 161 -12.95 -5.51 10.48
C ILE A 161 -14.02 -5.01 9.50
N SER A 162 -13.58 -4.29 8.46
CA SER A 162 -14.44 -3.88 7.36
C SER A 162 -14.14 -4.74 6.14
N VAL A 163 -15.17 -5.02 5.33
CA VAL A 163 -15.01 -5.63 4.01
C VAL A 163 -15.40 -4.62 2.95
N LEU A 164 -14.46 -4.31 2.07
CA LEU A 164 -14.64 -3.42 0.94
C LEU A 164 -14.82 -4.26 -0.31
N ARG A 165 -15.75 -3.88 -1.18
CA ARG A 165 -15.97 -4.49 -2.49
C ARG A 165 -15.45 -3.56 -3.57
N LEU A 166 -14.71 -4.13 -4.51
CA LEU A 166 -14.30 -3.44 -5.73
C LEU A 166 -15.33 -3.71 -6.83
N ASP A 167 -15.99 -2.67 -7.32
CA ASP A 167 -16.96 -2.79 -8.43
C ASP A 167 -16.29 -2.76 -9.82
N ASP A 168 -17.05 -3.07 -10.86
CA ASP A 168 -16.53 -3.15 -12.24
C ASP A 168 -15.94 -1.83 -12.76
N SER A 169 -16.37 -0.70 -12.21
CA SER A 169 -15.81 0.62 -12.52
C SER A 169 -14.48 0.89 -11.80
N GLY A 170 -14.07 0.03 -10.86
CA GLY A 170 -12.86 0.19 -10.06
C GLY A 170 -13.05 1.03 -8.80
N GLN A 171 -14.30 1.26 -8.37
CA GLN A 171 -14.58 1.98 -7.13
C GLN A 171 -14.72 1.02 -5.94
N LEU A 172 -14.25 1.47 -4.79
CA LEU A 172 -14.42 0.77 -3.51
C LEU A 172 -15.73 1.18 -2.86
N SER A 173 -16.44 0.21 -2.32
CA SER A 173 -17.65 0.41 -1.51
C SER A 173 -17.61 -0.50 -0.30
N SER A 174 -18.18 -0.06 0.82
CA SER A 174 -18.34 -0.94 1.98
C SER A 174 -19.50 -1.90 1.71
N THR A 175 -19.34 -3.16 2.09
CA THR A 175 -20.51 -4.01 2.27
C THR A 175 -21.29 -3.45 3.45
N SER A 176 -22.45 -2.85 3.19
CA SER A 176 -23.39 -2.49 4.23
C SER A 176 -23.83 -3.78 4.93
N ASP A 177 -23.84 -3.79 6.27
CA ASP A 177 -24.54 -4.83 7.02
C ASP A 177 -26.00 -4.83 6.55
N ARG A 178 -26.48 -5.98 6.09
CA ARG A 178 -27.90 -6.21 5.82
C ARG A 178 -28.67 -6.33 7.12
#